data_AF-A0A0F8XQM6-F1
#
_entry.id   AF-A0A0F8XQM6-F1
#
_cell.length_a   1.000
_cell.length_b   1.000
_cell.length_c   1.000
_cell.angle_alpha   90.00
_cell.angle_beta   90.00
_cell.angle_gamma   90.00
#
_symmetry.space_group_name_H-M   'P 1'
#
loop_
_entity.id
_entity.type
_entity.pdbx_description
1 polymer ?
#
loop_
_entity_poly.entity_id
_entity_poly.type
_entity_poly.pdbx_seq_one_letter_code
_entity_poly.pdbx_strand_id
1 'polypeptide(L)'
;MPTPLHETFCAKVVFRTSNGLPTESTPLILKLKDFATEHETKGYPDFDQEINISARDLCDYLDFAESRQKAQERHEGSVKIMPKGMRKCRRAEPPPPDKINSEDEAIFQALEESDRKR
;
A
#
# COMPACT_ATOMS: atom_id res chain seq x y z
N MET A 1 -35.18 5.22 38.62
CA MET A 1 -34.96 4.23 37.53
C MET A 1 -34.04 4.87 36.50
N PRO A 2 -32.73 4.57 36.47
CA PRO A 2 -31.89 5.05 35.39
C PRO A 2 -31.98 4.05 34.23
N THR A 3 -32.38 4.53 33.06
CA THR A 3 -32.26 3.80 31.79
C THR A 3 -30.79 3.57 31.47
N PRO A 4 -30.36 2.36 31.07
CA PRO A 4 -29.02 2.20 30.56
C PRO A 4 -29.07 2.43 29.05
N LEU A 5 -28.63 3.61 28.61
CA LEU A 5 -28.18 3.79 27.24
C LEU A 5 -26.81 3.11 27.14
N HIS A 6 -26.81 1.82 26.88
CA HIS A 6 -25.63 1.13 26.39
C HIS A 6 -25.43 1.51 24.91
N GLU A 7 -25.13 2.77 24.65
CA GLU A 7 -24.32 3.09 23.47
C GLU A 7 -22.90 2.70 23.83
N THR A 8 -22.61 1.39 23.73
CA THR A 8 -21.24 0.94 23.58
C THR A 8 -20.81 1.41 22.20
N PHE A 9 -20.41 2.68 22.13
CA PHE A 9 -19.70 3.22 21.01
C PHE A 9 -18.42 2.41 20.90
N CYS A 10 -18.37 1.47 19.96
CA CYS A 10 -17.15 0.76 19.64
C CYS A 10 -16.21 1.79 19.01
N ALA A 11 -15.44 2.48 19.85
CA ALA A 11 -14.58 3.61 19.48
C ALA A 11 -13.50 3.27 18.42
N LYS A 12 -13.40 2.01 18.01
CA LYS A 12 -12.52 1.53 16.93
C LYS A 12 -13.11 1.64 15.52
N VAL A 13 -14.43 1.72 15.36
CA VAL A 13 -15.09 1.53 14.04
C VAL A 13 -15.59 2.84 13.43
N VAL A 14 -15.08 3.98 13.89
CA VAL A 14 -15.64 5.28 13.50
C VAL A 14 -14.58 6.14 12.82
N PHE A 15 -14.85 6.50 11.57
CA PHE A 15 -14.09 7.51 10.84
C PHE A 15 -14.10 8.82 11.63
N ARG A 16 -12.98 9.54 11.64
CA ARG A 16 -12.84 10.80 12.38
C ARG A 16 -12.74 11.95 11.41
N THR A 17 -13.38 13.06 11.76
CA THR A 17 -13.19 14.35 11.09
C THR A 17 -11.76 14.87 11.30
N SER A 18 -11.36 15.90 10.55
CA SER A 18 -10.08 16.62 10.75
C SER A 18 -9.88 17.12 12.18
N ASN A 19 -10.97 17.31 12.93
CA ASN A 19 -10.97 17.78 14.32
C ASN A 19 -10.93 16.63 15.33
N GLY A 20 -10.78 15.38 14.86
CA GLY A 20 -10.72 14.18 15.68
C GLY A 20 -12.08 13.68 16.21
N LEU A 21 -13.18 14.33 15.84
CA LEU A 21 -14.52 13.93 16.26
C LEU A 21 -15.03 12.73 15.45
N PRO A 22 -15.73 11.78 16.07
CA PRO A 22 -16.34 10.64 15.38
C PRO A 22 -17.40 11.10 14.38
N THR A 23 -17.38 10.53 13.19
CA THR A 23 -18.39 10.74 12.13
C THR A 23 -19.29 9.52 12.06
N GLU A 24 -20.55 9.71 12.43
CA GLU A 24 -21.59 8.70 12.24
C GLU A 24 -21.79 8.44 10.74
N SER A 25 -21.32 7.29 10.26
CA SER A 25 -21.84 6.60 9.07
C SER A 25 -21.49 7.08 7.65
N THR A 26 -20.59 8.03 7.43
CA THR A 26 -20.22 8.34 6.03
C THR A 26 -19.34 7.22 5.45
N PRO A 27 -19.74 6.55 4.37
CA PRO A 27 -18.88 5.60 3.67
C PRO A 27 -17.67 6.32 3.09
N LEU A 28 -16.52 5.64 3.03
CA LEU A 28 -15.36 6.11 2.30
C LEU A 28 -15.64 5.92 0.80
N ILE A 29 -15.70 7.02 0.07
CA ILE A 29 -15.95 7.03 -1.38
C ILE A 29 -14.65 7.36 -2.09
N LEU A 30 -14.17 6.46 -2.94
CA LEU A 30 -12.98 6.64 -3.76
C LEU A 30 -13.40 6.70 -5.23
N LYS A 31 -12.98 7.76 -5.94
CA LYS A 31 -13.22 7.89 -7.38
C LYS A 31 -11.99 7.40 -8.12
N LEU A 32 -12.16 6.44 -9.01
CA LEU A 32 -11.03 5.83 -9.72
C LEU A 32 -10.20 6.85 -10.51
N LYS A 33 -10.86 7.84 -11.10
CA LYS A 33 -10.22 8.95 -11.81
C LYS A 33 -9.22 9.76 -10.99
N ASP A 34 -9.36 9.80 -9.66
CA ASP A 34 -8.46 10.59 -8.80
C ASP A 34 -7.09 9.89 -8.60
N PHE A 35 -6.98 8.60 -8.97
CA PHE A 35 -5.79 7.77 -8.75
C PHE A 35 -5.03 7.40 -10.03
N ALA A 36 -5.55 7.76 -11.21
CA ALA A 36 -4.98 7.40 -12.50
C ALA A 36 -4.65 8.65 -13.32
N THR A 37 -3.53 8.63 -14.04
CA THR A 37 -3.19 9.69 -15.00
C THR A 37 -3.96 9.50 -16.30
N GLU A 38 -4.17 10.56 -17.08
CA GLU A 38 -4.87 10.50 -18.38
C GLU A 38 -4.29 9.47 -19.35
N HIS A 39 -2.99 9.14 -19.22
CA HIS A 39 -2.35 8.11 -20.02
C HIS A 39 -2.76 6.69 -19.57
N GLU A 40 -2.86 6.46 -18.26
CA GLU A 40 -3.31 5.19 -17.66
C GLU A 40 -4.79 4.92 -17.97
N THR A 41 -5.57 5.99 -18.19
CA THR A 41 -7.01 5.90 -18.46
C THR A 41 -7.36 5.73 -19.94
N LYS A 42 -6.41 5.86 -20.87
CA LYS A 42 -6.65 5.66 -22.31
C LYS A 42 -7.01 4.19 -22.61
N GLY A 43 -8.30 3.91 -22.72
CA GLY A 43 -8.81 2.61 -23.16
C GLY A 43 -9.87 1.98 -22.25
N TYR A 44 -10.09 2.56 -21.06
CA TYR A 44 -11.21 2.15 -20.21
C TYR A 44 -12.28 3.23 -20.24
N PRO A 45 -13.54 2.88 -20.56
CA PRO A 45 -14.61 3.87 -20.69
C PRO A 45 -15.22 4.29 -19.34
N ASP A 46 -14.92 3.59 -18.25
CA ASP A 46 -15.66 3.74 -16.98
C ASP A 46 -14.73 4.09 -15.80
N PHE A 47 -14.33 5.37 -15.72
CA PHE A 47 -13.56 5.92 -14.59
C PHE A 47 -14.41 6.75 -13.62
N ASP A 48 -15.69 6.94 -13.94
CA ASP A 48 -16.64 7.57 -13.05
C ASP A 48 -17.21 6.59 -12.02
N GLN A 49 -16.79 5.33 -12.07
CA GLN A 49 -17.11 4.35 -11.05
C GLN A 49 -16.56 4.77 -9.68
N GLU A 50 -17.45 4.74 -8.69
CA GLU A 50 -17.14 5.04 -7.29
C GLU A 50 -17.00 3.74 -6.50
N ILE A 51 -15.89 3.61 -5.77
CA ILE A 51 -15.71 2.53 -4.79
C ILE A 51 -16.23 3.04 -3.46
N ASN A 52 -17.32 2.44 -2.99
CA ASN A 52 -17.92 2.73 -1.70
C ASN A 52 -17.51 1.69 -0.66
N ILE A 53 -16.80 2.11 0.38
CA ILE A 53 -16.30 1.24 1.45
C ILE A 53 -16.96 1.68 2.76
N SER A 54 -17.70 0.77 3.41
CA SER A 54 -18.24 1.07 4.73
C SER A 54 -17.16 1.06 5.80
N ALA A 55 -17.41 1.69 6.95
CA ALA A 55 -16.46 1.66 8.08
C ALA A 55 -16.18 0.23 8.56
N ARG A 56 -17.18 -0.66 8.47
CA ARG A 56 -17.06 -2.07 8.85
C ARG A 56 -16.14 -2.81 7.89
N ASP A 57 -16.39 -2.69 6.58
CA ASP A 57 -15.56 -3.35 5.57
C ASP A 57 -14.11 -2.89 5.66
N LEU A 58 -13.88 -1.59 5.90
CA LEU A 58 -12.53 -1.08 6.08
C LEU A 58 -11.83 -1.69 7.30
N CYS A 59 -12.52 -1.80 8.44
CA CYS A 59 -11.97 -2.47 9.62
C CYS A 59 -11.63 -3.93 9.31
N ASP A 60 -12.51 -4.66 8.63
CA ASP A 60 -12.26 -6.06 8.26
C ASP A 60 -11.05 -6.21 7.32
N TYR A 61 -10.89 -5.29 6.35
CA TYR A 61 -9.71 -5.26 5.48
C TYR A 61 -8.42 -4.98 6.25
N LEU A 62 -8.47 -4.05 7.22
CA LEU A 62 -7.32 -3.72 8.06
C LEU A 62 -6.94 -4.90 8.95
N ASP A 63 -7.90 -5.51 9.64
CA ASP A 63 -7.66 -6.70 10.47
C ASP A 63 -7.06 -7.84 9.65
N PHE A 64 -7.57 -8.05 8.43
CA PHE A 64 -7.00 -9.04 7.52
C PHE A 64 -5.56 -8.69 7.10
N ALA A 65 -5.30 -7.43 6.72
CA ALA A 65 -3.98 -6.97 6.31
C ALA A 65 -2.96 -7.09 7.45
N GLU A 66 -3.32 -6.67 8.66
CA GLU A 66 -2.50 -6.77 9.86
C GLU A 66 -2.20 -8.23 10.21
N SER A 67 -3.21 -9.11 10.13
CA SER A 67 -3.01 -10.55 10.38
C SER A 67 -2.03 -11.17 9.39
N ARG A 68 -2.13 -10.79 8.10
CA ARG A 68 -1.23 -11.24 7.04
C ARG A 68 0.18 -10.72 7.24
N GLN A 69 0.34 -9.44 7.57
CA GLN A 69 1.66 -8.84 7.85
C GLN A 69 2.33 -9.55 9.04
N LYS A 70 1.58 -9.74 10.13
CA LYS A 70 2.06 -10.43 11.33
C LYS A 70 2.51 -11.86 11.02
N ALA A 71 1.76 -12.59 10.19
CA ALA A 71 2.17 -13.92 9.73
C ALA A 71 3.48 -13.88 8.94
N GLN A 72 3.65 -12.90 8.04
CA GLN A 72 4.89 -12.71 7.28
C GLN A 72 6.09 -12.39 8.18
N GLU A 73 5.94 -11.46 9.12
CA GLU A 73 7.00 -11.09 10.08
C GLU A 73 7.43 -12.26 10.95
N ARG A 74 6.49 -13.14 11.29
CA ARG A 74 6.76 -14.36 12.08
C ARG A 74 7.30 -15.52 11.23
N HIS A 75 7.44 -15.33 9.92
CA HIS A 75 7.67 -16.42 8.96
C HIS A 75 6.64 -17.56 9.08
N GLU A 76 5.44 -17.25 9.59
CA GLU A 76 4.31 -18.16 9.68
C GLU A 76 3.68 -18.26 8.28
N GLY A 77 4.15 -19.25 7.53
CA GLY A 77 3.69 -19.53 6.18
C GLY A 77 4.40 -20.76 5.62
N SER A 78 3.94 -21.25 4.47
CA SER A 78 4.62 -22.32 3.75
C SER A 78 5.97 -21.82 3.20
N VAL A 79 7.01 -21.81 4.04
CA VAL A 79 8.38 -21.87 3.55
C VAL A 79 8.50 -23.25 2.93
N LYS A 80 8.49 -23.34 1.59
CA LYS A 80 8.86 -24.58 0.91
C LYS A 80 10.23 -24.97 1.47
N ILE A 81 10.25 -26.00 2.32
CA ILE A 81 11.49 -26.50 2.92
C ILE A 81 12.36 -26.92 1.75
N MET A 82 13.43 -26.17 1.50
CA MET A 82 14.34 -26.51 0.42
C MET A 82 14.95 -27.88 0.73
N PRO A 83 14.94 -28.84 -0.21
CA PRO A 83 15.57 -30.12 0.01
C PRO A 83 17.06 -29.94 0.32
N LYS A 84 17.57 -30.73 1.28
CA LYS A 84 18.99 -30.70 1.65
C LYS A 84 19.85 -30.93 0.40
N GLY A 85 20.78 -29.99 0.13
CA GLY A 85 21.67 -30.05 -1.04
C GLY A 85 21.26 -29.16 -2.21
N MET A 86 20.08 -28.52 -2.17
CA MET A 86 19.70 -27.55 -3.19
C MET A 86 20.56 -26.28 -3.08
N ARG A 87 21.50 -26.11 -4.01
CA ARG A 87 22.33 -24.92 -4.09
C ARG A 87 21.51 -23.77 -4.65
N LYS A 88 21.65 -22.57 -4.07
CA LYS A 88 21.15 -21.32 -4.67
C LYS A 88 21.62 -21.28 -6.13
N CYS A 89 20.68 -21.16 -7.07
CA CYS A 89 21.02 -20.94 -8.48
C CYS A 89 21.92 -19.70 -8.55
N ARG A 90 23.20 -19.91 -8.88
CA ARG A 90 24.10 -18.83 -9.24
C ARG A 90 23.86 -18.56 -10.72
N ARG A 91 23.80 -17.27 -11.09
CA ARG A 91 23.84 -16.89 -12.50
C ARG A 91 25.13 -17.48 -13.09
N ALA A 92 25.04 -18.21 -14.21
CA ALA A 92 26.18 -18.89 -14.82
C ALA A 92 27.27 -17.90 -15.26
N GLU A 93 26.85 -16.69 -15.62
CA GLU A 93 27.71 -15.57 -15.97
C GLU A 93 27.44 -14.42 -14.99
N PRO A 94 28.45 -13.86 -14.32
CA PRO A 94 28.27 -12.63 -13.57
C PRO A 94 27.81 -11.53 -14.54
N PRO A 95 26.87 -10.64 -14.16
CA PRO A 95 26.56 -9.49 -14.99
C PRO A 95 27.86 -8.72 -15.31
N PRO A 96 27.96 -8.07 -16.48
CA PRO A 96 29.11 -7.23 -16.81
C PRO A 96 29.38 -6.27 -15.64
N PRO A 97 30.65 -5.98 -15.32
CA PRO A 97 30.95 -4.98 -14.30
C PRO A 97 30.25 -3.68 -14.67
N ASP A 98 29.60 -3.05 -13.70
CA ASP A 98 28.96 -1.75 -13.85
C ASP A 98 30.02 -0.73 -14.30
N LYS A 99 30.17 -0.57 -15.61
CA LYS A 99 31.03 0.44 -16.22
C LYS A 99 30.16 1.68 -16.37
N ILE A 100 30.10 2.48 -15.31
CA ILE A 100 29.61 3.85 -15.40
C ILE A 100 30.59 4.55 -16.34
N ASN A 101 30.15 4.81 -17.56
CA ASN A 101 30.96 5.57 -18.51
C ASN A 101 30.88 7.06 -18.12
N SER A 102 31.76 7.88 -18.67
CA SER A 102 31.80 9.32 -18.35
C SER A 102 30.50 10.06 -18.70
N GLU A 103 29.68 9.50 -19.60
CA GLU A 103 28.38 10.05 -19.98
C GLU A 103 27.33 9.73 -18.90
N ASP A 104 27.33 8.51 -18.37
CA ASP A 104 26.49 8.08 -17.24
C ASP A 104 26.78 8.94 -16.00
N GLU A 105 28.06 9.19 -15.71
CA GLU A 105 28.50 10.02 -14.59
C GLU A 105 28.01 11.48 -14.71
N ALA A 106 28.01 12.03 -15.93
CA ALA A 106 27.49 13.38 -16.18
C ALA A 106 25.97 13.48 -15.95
N ILE A 107 25.23 12.42 -16.27
CA ILE A 107 23.78 12.35 -16.02
C ILE A 107 23.50 12.35 -14.52
N PHE A 108 24.26 11.57 -13.74
CA PHE A 108 24.12 11.53 -12.28
C PHE A 108 24.45 12.88 -11.63
N GLN A 109 25.51 13.55 -12.08
CA GLN A 109 25.89 14.87 -11.57
C GLN A 109 24.83 15.94 -11.86
N ALA A 110 24.26 15.94 -13.07
CA ALA A 110 23.19 16.87 -13.42
C ALA A 110 21.93 16.66 -12.57
N LEU A 111 21.58 15.40 -12.31
CA LEU A 111 20.45 15.04 -11.45
C LEU A 111 20.69 15.51 -10.00
N GLU A 112 21.86 15.21 -9.44
CA GLU A 112 22.23 15.62 -8.09
C GLU A 112 22.27 17.14 -7.92
N GLU A 113 22.78 17.87 -8.92
CA GLU A 113 22.80 19.33 -8.90
C GLU A 113 21.38 19.94 -8.96
N SER A 114 20.47 19.31 -9.69
CA SER A 114 19.07 19.74 -9.77
C SER A 114 18.31 19.54 -8.46
N ASP A 115 18.59 18.45 -7.74
CA ASP A 115 18.00 18.17 -6.43
C ASP A 115 18.55 19.07 -5.32
N ARG A 116 19.83 19.46 -5.40
CA ARG A 116 20.45 20.42 -4.46
C ARG A 116 19.95 21.86 -4.62
N LYS A 117 19.37 22.18 -5.79
CA LYS A 117 18.83 23.52 -6.10
C LYS A 117 17.32 23.64 -5.87
N ARG A 118 16.67 22.57 -5.40
CA ARG A 118 15.29 22.57 -4.91
C ARG A 118 15.23 22.95 -3.43
#